data_AF-A0A4S1ZBC7-F1
#
_entry.id   AF-A0A4S1ZBC7-F1
#
_cell.length_a   1.000
_cell.length_b   1.000
_cell.length_c   1.000
_cell.angle_alpha   90.00
_cell.angle_beta   90.00
_cell.angle_gamma   90.00
#
_symmetry.space_group_name_H-M   'P 1'
#
loop_
_entity.id
_entity.type
_entity.pdbx_description
1 polymer ?
#
loop_
_entity_poly.entity_id
_entity_poly.type
_entity_poly.pdbx_seq_one_letter_code
_entity_poly.pdbx_strand_id
1 'polypeptide(L)'
;MIDRLTVKYHGKAVGTLSQTPDNRLCAFEYDKAWLADGFSLSPLELPLKPGLFIANPTPFYGNFGIFEDSLPDGYGRYLLHRALLHEGIDDRSLTSIDRLCLVGNNGMGALCYEPTDKTTTMPNLFGQYPATGITEVRHGTILGKESTDFDLLQKKALEVLKEQQDTDAGLLLYNSGNSGGCRPKAVFSDNEGHWLVKFRLQNKVS
;
A
#
# COMPACT_ATOMS: atom_id res chain seq x y z
N MET A 1 -6.29 -14.76 8.28
CA MET A 1 -6.60 -13.34 7.98
C MET A 1 -6.08 -12.51 9.12
N ILE A 2 -5.56 -11.33 8.81
CA ILE A 2 -5.05 -10.40 9.82
C ILE A 2 -6.27 -9.68 10.40
N ASP A 3 -6.47 -9.75 11.71
CA ASP A 3 -7.57 -9.05 12.37
C ASP A 3 -7.14 -7.72 13.00
N ARG A 4 -5.83 -7.53 13.21
CA ARG A 4 -5.30 -6.39 13.96
C ARG A 4 -3.88 -5.96 13.56
N LEU A 5 -3.71 -4.66 13.40
CA LEU A 5 -2.47 -3.98 13.02
C LEU A 5 -2.01 -3.00 14.10
N THR A 6 -0.70 -2.91 14.28
CA THR A 6 -0.06 -1.76 14.91
C THR A 6 0.13 -0.69 13.85
N VAL A 7 -0.42 0.50 14.09
CA VAL A 7 -0.17 1.69 13.28
C VAL A 7 1.02 2.43 13.88
N LYS A 8 2.03 2.76 13.07
CA LYS A 8 3.23 3.47 13.49
C LYS A 8 3.43 4.75 12.71
N TYR A 9 4.07 5.74 13.33
CA TYR A 9 4.53 6.99 12.72
C TYR A 9 6.03 7.14 13.00
N HIS A 10 6.86 7.20 11.96
CA HIS A 10 8.33 7.21 12.08
C HIS A 10 8.86 6.11 13.04
N GLY A 11 8.29 4.91 12.96
CA GLY A 11 8.68 3.76 13.79
C GLY A 11 8.11 3.76 15.22
N LYS A 12 7.51 4.86 15.69
CA LYS A 12 6.84 4.92 17.00
C LYS A 12 5.41 4.42 16.88
N ALA A 13 4.97 3.57 17.80
CA ALA A 13 3.58 3.09 17.84
C ALA A 13 2.63 4.26 18.12
N VAL A 14 1.64 4.45 17.24
CA VAL A 14 0.58 5.44 17.38
C VAL A 14 -0.64 4.81 18.03
N GLY A 15 -0.97 3.58 17.64
CA GLY A 15 -2.13 2.87 18.15
C GLY A 15 -2.35 1.54 17.46
N THR A 16 -3.48 0.94 17.77
CA THR A 16 -3.90 -0.36 17.25
C THR A 16 -5.16 -0.19 16.41
N LEU A 17 -5.15 -0.71 15.19
CA LEU A 17 -6.28 -0.77 14.27
C LEU A 17 -6.76 -2.23 14.18
N SER A 18 -8.04 -2.49 14.35
CA SER A 18 -8.63 -3.82 14.24
C SER A 18 -9.95 -3.80 13.48
N GLN A 19 -10.45 -4.97 13.08
CA GLN A 19 -11.87 -5.09 12.72
C GLN A 19 -12.76 -5.16 13.96
N THR A 20 -14.01 -4.73 13.82
CA THR A 20 -15.10 -5.05 14.74
C THR A 20 -15.44 -6.54 14.65
N PRO A 21 -16.05 -7.15 15.70
CA PRO A 21 -16.35 -8.59 15.70
C PRO A 21 -17.26 -9.08 14.57
N ASP A 22 -18.05 -8.18 13.96
CA ASP A 22 -18.91 -8.47 12.81
C ASP A 22 -18.19 -8.26 11.46
N ASN A 23 -16.90 -7.89 11.48
CA ASN A 23 -16.05 -7.60 10.32
C ASN A 23 -16.58 -6.50 9.39
N ARG A 24 -17.41 -5.59 9.91
CA ARG A 24 -18.03 -4.52 9.10
C ARG A 24 -17.31 -3.19 9.18
N LEU A 25 -16.67 -2.89 10.31
CA LEU A 25 -16.05 -1.61 10.59
C LEU A 25 -14.65 -1.81 11.16
N CYS A 26 -13.83 -0.79 11.02
CA CYS A 26 -12.55 -0.69 11.70
C CYS A 26 -12.73 -0.01 13.05
N ALA A 27 -12.00 -0.48 14.03
CA ALA A 27 -11.87 0.10 15.35
C ALA A 27 -10.41 0.53 15.57
N PHE A 28 -10.20 1.72 16.13
CA PHE A 28 -8.87 2.24 16.43
C PHE A 28 -8.77 2.66 17.88
N GLU A 29 -7.64 2.37 18.51
CA GLU A 29 -7.30 2.86 19.85
C GLU A 29 -5.86 3.38 19.88
N TYR A 30 -5.68 4.59 20.40
CA TYR A 30 -4.35 5.19 20.56
C TYR A 30 -3.52 4.42 21.59
N ASP A 31 -2.21 4.32 21.32
CA ASP A 31 -1.24 3.84 22.29
C ASP A 31 -1.09 4.84 23.45
N LYS A 32 -0.91 4.32 24.67
CA LYS A 32 -0.77 5.17 25.87
C LYS A 32 0.44 6.10 25.79
N ALA A 33 1.54 5.65 25.20
CA ALA A 33 2.72 6.48 25.02
C ALA A 33 2.44 7.59 24.00
N TRP A 34 1.71 7.29 22.91
CA TRP A 34 1.33 8.30 21.92
C TRP A 34 0.36 9.35 22.48
N LEU A 35 -0.54 8.98 23.38
CA LEU A 35 -1.43 9.93 24.05
C LEU A 35 -0.69 10.96 24.92
N ALA A 36 0.53 10.65 25.38
CA ALA A 36 1.27 11.52 26.28
C ALA A 36 1.98 12.68 25.56
N ASP A 37 2.52 12.43 24.37
CA ASP A 37 3.42 13.36 23.66
C ASP A 37 3.21 13.40 22.14
N GLY A 38 2.23 12.64 21.62
CA GLY A 38 1.91 12.58 20.21
C GLY A 38 0.95 13.69 19.76
N PHE A 39 0.34 13.46 18.60
CA PHE A 39 -0.65 14.36 18.01
C PHE A 39 -1.82 13.57 17.45
N SER A 40 -2.93 14.27 17.24
CA SER A 40 -4.13 13.71 16.62
C SER A 40 -3.89 13.37 15.15
N LEU A 41 -4.11 12.12 14.75
CA LEU A 41 -3.99 11.70 13.35
C LEU A 41 -5.03 12.37 12.43
N SER A 42 -6.27 12.47 12.92
CA SER A 42 -7.37 13.17 12.23
C SER A 42 -8.21 13.86 13.31
N PRO A 43 -8.06 15.17 13.55
CA PRO A 43 -8.76 15.86 14.64
C PRO A 43 -10.28 15.67 14.67
N LEU A 44 -10.89 15.39 13.52
CA LEU A 44 -12.33 15.16 13.39
C LEU A 44 -12.73 13.71 13.68
N GLU A 45 -12.01 12.72 13.14
CA GLU A 45 -12.37 11.29 13.27
C GLU A 45 -11.66 10.61 14.46
N LEU A 46 -10.42 10.99 14.71
CA LEU A 46 -9.49 10.42 15.68
C LEU A 46 -8.84 11.52 16.54
N PRO A 47 -9.61 12.34 17.30
CA PRO A 47 -9.03 13.30 18.23
C PRO A 47 -8.11 12.60 19.23
N LEU A 48 -7.00 13.25 19.62
CA LEU A 48 -6.03 12.68 20.57
C LEU A 48 -6.61 12.58 21.99
N LYS A 49 -7.32 11.49 22.26
CA LYS A 49 -7.89 11.15 23.56
C LYS A 49 -7.94 9.63 23.75
N PRO A 50 -7.93 9.13 25.00
CA PRO A 50 -8.09 7.70 25.25
C PRO A 50 -9.48 7.21 24.84
N GLY A 51 -9.55 5.90 24.55
CA GLY A 51 -10.78 5.19 24.23
C GLY A 51 -10.78 4.59 22.82
N LEU A 52 -11.81 3.78 22.58
CA LEU A 52 -12.02 3.11 21.30
C LEU A 52 -12.80 4.03 20.34
N PHE A 53 -12.26 4.21 19.15
CA PHE A 53 -12.91 4.88 18.03
C PHE A 53 -13.44 3.83 17.07
N ILE A 54 -14.66 4.00 16.59
CA ILE A 54 -15.28 3.14 15.57
C ILE A 54 -15.47 3.97 14.30
N ALA A 55 -15.02 3.44 13.17
CA ALA A 55 -15.16 4.09 11.87
C ALA A 55 -16.64 4.20 11.45
N ASN A 56 -16.92 5.17 10.58
CA ASN A 56 -18.23 5.27 9.95
C ASN A 56 -18.37 4.22 8.82
N PRO A 57 -19.58 3.65 8.60
CA PRO A 57 -19.80 2.73 7.48
C PRO A 57 -19.51 3.35 6.11
N THR A 58 -19.69 4.67 5.98
CA THR A 58 -19.48 5.45 4.75
C THR A 58 -18.64 6.70 5.05
N PRO A 59 -17.92 7.26 4.07
CA PRO A 59 -17.81 6.83 2.66
C PRO A 59 -16.78 5.72 2.42
N PHE A 60 -16.01 5.36 3.45
CA PHE A 60 -14.80 4.54 3.35
C PHE A 60 -15.03 3.06 3.66
N TYR A 61 -16.22 2.54 3.37
CA TYR A 61 -16.57 1.13 3.54
C TYR A 61 -16.25 0.57 4.94
N GLY A 62 -16.47 1.38 5.99
CA GLY A 62 -16.17 1.00 7.35
C GLY A 62 -14.74 1.25 7.81
N ASN A 63 -13.92 1.99 7.07
CA ASN A 63 -12.58 2.41 7.50
C ASN A 63 -12.51 3.92 7.82
N PHE A 64 -11.43 4.35 8.47
CA PHE A 64 -11.13 5.77 8.71
C PHE A 64 -10.47 6.38 7.47
N GLY A 65 -10.82 7.62 7.13
CA GLY A 65 -10.27 8.29 5.95
C GLY A 65 -8.74 8.35 5.95
N ILE A 66 -8.15 8.66 7.12
CA ILE A 66 -6.69 8.75 7.27
C ILE A 66 -5.95 7.44 6.98
N PHE A 67 -6.58 6.29 7.23
CA PHE A 67 -5.98 4.99 6.90
C PHE A 67 -6.30 4.56 5.46
N GLU A 68 -7.50 4.87 4.97
CA GLU A 68 -7.83 4.67 3.54
C GLU A 68 -6.88 5.41 2.60
N ASP A 69 -6.42 6.61 2.98
CA ASP A 69 -5.47 7.40 2.19
C ASP A 69 -4.12 6.69 2.00
N SER A 70 -3.82 5.65 2.80
CA SER A 70 -2.64 4.80 2.62
C SER A 70 -2.84 3.65 1.63
N LEU A 71 -4.09 3.32 1.30
CA LEU A 71 -4.39 2.24 0.37
C LEU A 71 -4.05 2.64 -1.07
N PRO A 72 -3.72 1.66 -1.93
CA PRO A 72 -3.45 1.94 -3.33
C PRO A 72 -4.62 2.67 -4.03
N ASP A 73 -4.29 3.51 -5.02
CA ASP A 73 -5.23 4.25 -5.86
C ASP A 73 -5.90 3.36 -6.93
N GLY A 74 -6.58 3.92 -7.93
CA GLY A 74 -7.21 3.12 -8.98
C GLY A 74 -6.22 2.24 -9.77
N TYR A 75 -5.02 2.75 -10.06
CA TYR A 75 -3.99 2.00 -10.77
C TYR A 75 -3.30 0.98 -9.86
N GLY A 76 -2.93 1.39 -8.64
CA GLY A 76 -2.33 0.54 -7.63
C GLY A 76 -3.27 -0.58 -7.17
N ARG A 77 -4.58 -0.33 -7.05
CA ARG A 77 -5.59 -1.37 -6.76
C ARG A 77 -5.63 -2.40 -7.88
N TYR A 78 -5.55 -1.97 -9.14
CA TYR A 78 -5.48 -2.89 -10.27
C TYR A 78 -4.20 -3.74 -10.21
N LEU A 79 -3.04 -3.13 -10.01
CA LEU A 79 -1.78 -3.87 -9.89
C LEU A 79 -1.78 -4.83 -8.69
N LEU A 80 -2.31 -4.41 -7.55
CA LEU A 80 -2.50 -5.25 -6.38
C LEU A 80 -3.39 -6.46 -6.69
N HIS A 81 -4.51 -6.23 -7.37
CA HIS A 81 -5.40 -7.31 -7.81
C HIS A 81 -4.66 -8.30 -8.73
N ARG A 82 -3.92 -7.82 -9.74
CA ARG A 82 -3.13 -8.69 -10.65
C ARG A 82 -2.02 -9.45 -9.91
N ALA A 83 -1.32 -8.80 -8.99
CA ALA A 83 -0.28 -9.43 -8.18
C ALA A 83 -0.85 -10.52 -7.24
N LEU A 84 -2.00 -10.26 -6.62
CA LEU A 84 -2.68 -11.26 -5.77
C LEU A 84 -3.21 -12.43 -6.58
N LEU A 85 -3.79 -12.18 -7.76
CA LEU A 85 -4.25 -13.23 -8.66
C LEU A 85 -3.11 -14.14 -9.13
N HIS A 86 -1.93 -13.58 -9.40
CA HIS A 86 -0.73 -14.35 -9.72
C HIS A 86 -0.35 -15.33 -8.60
N GLU A 87 -0.54 -14.92 -7.35
CA GLU A 87 -0.34 -15.76 -6.16
C GLU A 87 -1.56 -16.65 -5.82
N GLY A 88 -2.60 -16.66 -6.67
CA GLY A 88 -3.82 -17.46 -6.46
C GLY A 88 -4.78 -16.91 -5.41
N ILE A 89 -4.70 -15.62 -5.07
CA ILE A 89 -5.49 -14.97 -4.01
C ILE A 89 -6.56 -14.07 -4.63
N ASP A 90 -7.80 -14.24 -4.18
CA ASP A 90 -8.92 -13.37 -4.56
C ASP A 90 -8.95 -12.10 -3.70
N ASP A 91 -8.63 -10.95 -4.30
CA ASP A 91 -8.55 -9.68 -3.58
C ASP A 91 -9.91 -9.23 -2.99
N ARG A 92 -11.03 -9.70 -3.54
CA ARG A 92 -12.38 -9.39 -3.04
C ARG A 92 -12.65 -9.99 -1.66
N SER A 93 -11.87 -10.99 -1.28
CA SER A 93 -11.91 -11.57 0.06
C SER A 93 -11.13 -10.77 1.10
N LEU A 94 -10.31 -9.80 0.67
CA LEU A 94 -9.45 -9.02 1.56
C LEU A 94 -10.17 -7.84 2.18
N THR A 95 -10.02 -7.72 3.49
CA THR A 95 -10.52 -6.60 4.28
C THR A 95 -9.60 -5.38 4.19
N SER A 96 -10.04 -4.20 4.67
CA SER A 96 -9.17 -3.03 4.77
C SER A 96 -7.92 -3.30 5.62
N ILE A 97 -8.05 -4.13 6.67
CA ILE A 97 -6.92 -4.56 7.50
C ILE A 97 -5.92 -5.39 6.69
N ASP A 98 -6.38 -6.38 5.93
CA ASP A 98 -5.49 -7.19 5.10
C ASP A 98 -4.79 -6.33 4.05
N ARG A 99 -5.52 -5.38 3.43
CA ARG A 99 -4.96 -4.47 2.42
C ARG A 99 -3.92 -3.51 3.03
N LEU A 100 -4.18 -2.96 4.22
CA LEU A 100 -3.21 -2.13 4.94
C LEU A 100 -1.98 -2.94 5.38
N CYS A 101 -2.18 -4.19 5.78
CA CYS A 101 -1.08 -5.11 6.06
C CYS A 101 -0.17 -5.33 4.83
N LEU A 102 -0.77 -5.44 3.64
CA LEU A 102 -0.01 -5.56 2.39
C LEU A 102 0.77 -4.28 2.07
N VAL A 103 0.21 -3.10 2.34
CA VAL A 103 0.93 -1.81 2.23
C VAL A 103 2.15 -1.79 3.16
N GLY A 104 1.98 -2.26 4.40
CA GLY A 104 3.07 -2.46 5.33
C GLY A 104 3.81 -1.15 5.64
N ASN A 105 5.12 -1.17 5.39
CA ASN A 105 6.03 -0.03 5.59
C ASN A 105 6.46 0.62 4.26
N ASN A 106 5.88 0.18 3.14
CA ASN A 106 6.25 0.65 1.79
C ASN A 106 5.23 1.67 1.22
N GLY A 107 4.16 1.97 1.97
CA GLY A 107 3.20 2.99 1.58
C GLY A 107 3.81 4.39 1.59
N MET A 108 3.34 5.26 0.70
CA MET A 108 3.63 6.68 0.80
C MET A 108 3.03 7.29 2.07
N GLY A 109 3.70 8.33 2.57
CA GLY A 109 3.34 9.00 3.81
C GLY A 109 4.21 8.54 4.97
N ALA A 110 3.76 8.84 6.19
CA ALA A 110 4.53 8.58 7.41
C ALA A 110 3.98 7.43 8.25
N LEU A 111 2.83 6.86 7.85
CA LEU A 111 2.17 5.77 8.55
C LEU A 111 2.62 4.41 8.02
N CYS A 112 2.91 3.51 8.95
CA CYS A 112 3.29 2.14 8.68
C CYS A 112 2.33 1.18 9.40
N TYR A 113 2.10 0.02 8.81
CA TYR A 113 1.12 -0.96 9.28
C TYR A 113 1.79 -2.32 9.49
N GLU A 114 1.82 -2.80 10.73
CA GLU A 114 2.43 -4.09 11.05
C GLU A 114 1.42 -5.01 11.74
N PRO A 115 1.34 -6.30 11.39
CA PRO A 115 0.57 -7.29 12.15
C PRO A 115 0.90 -7.24 13.64
N THR A 116 -0.12 -7.20 14.50
CA THR A 116 0.13 -7.34 15.94
C THR A 116 0.60 -8.73 16.31
N ASP A 117 0.20 -9.73 15.53
CA ASP A 117 0.68 -11.11 15.62
C ASP A 117 1.60 -11.42 14.43
N LYS A 118 2.84 -11.83 14.71
CA LYS A 118 3.84 -12.20 13.69
C LYS A 118 3.63 -13.59 13.11
N THR A 119 2.72 -14.39 13.66
CA THR A 119 2.45 -15.76 13.22
C THR A 119 1.52 -15.82 12.01
N THR A 120 0.67 -14.81 11.82
CA THR A 120 -0.16 -14.68 10.61
C THR A 120 0.58 -13.83 9.60
N THR A 121 1.00 -14.43 8.49
CA THR A 121 1.69 -13.73 7.41
C THR A 121 0.82 -13.67 6.17
N MET A 122 0.55 -12.45 5.69
CA MET A 122 0.14 -12.25 4.31
C MET A 122 1.33 -12.55 3.37
N PRO A 123 1.10 -12.88 2.09
CA PRO A 123 2.18 -13.03 1.14
C PRO A 123 3.02 -11.76 1.12
N ASN A 124 4.34 -11.92 1.19
CA ASN A 124 5.23 -10.79 1.07
C ASN A 124 5.35 -10.40 -0.41
N LEU A 125 4.33 -9.74 -0.95
CA LEU A 125 4.27 -9.27 -2.35
C LEU A 125 5.48 -8.39 -2.72
N PHE A 126 6.13 -7.80 -1.72
CA PHE A 126 7.28 -6.92 -1.88
C PHE A 126 8.61 -7.53 -1.45
N GLY A 127 8.62 -8.75 -0.91
CA GLY A 127 9.82 -9.34 -0.28
C GLY A 127 10.97 -9.59 -1.22
N GLN A 128 10.66 -9.66 -2.52
CA GLN A 128 11.64 -9.82 -3.60
C GLN A 128 12.17 -8.49 -4.14
N TYR A 129 11.64 -7.35 -3.71
CA TYR A 129 12.07 -6.02 -4.16
C TYR A 129 12.82 -5.29 -3.04
N PRO A 130 14.01 -4.72 -3.32
CA PRO A 130 14.78 -4.01 -2.30
C PRO A 130 14.11 -2.66 -1.95
N ALA A 131 14.31 -2.17 -0.72
CA ALA A 131 13.65 -0.97 -0.17
C ALA A 131 14.00 0.37 -0.86
N THR A 132 14.87 0.36 -1.87
CA THR A 132 15.41 1.57 -2.53
C THR A 132 15.19 1.49 -4.03
N GLY A 133 14.28 2.33 -4.54
CA GLY A 133 14.24 2.73 -5.94
C GLY A 133 13.87 1.64 -6.95
N ILE A 134 13.73 2.10 -8.20
CA ILE A 134 13.32 1.29 -9.35
C ILE A 134 14.34 0.17 -9.54
N THR A 135 13.93 -1.08 -9.30
CA THR A 135 14.84 -2.23 -9.41
C THR A 135 14.53 -3.04 -10.68
N GLU A 136 15.52 -3.34 -11.51
CA GLU A 136 15.35 -4.33 -12.58
C GLU A 136 15.40 -5.74 -11.95
N VAL A 137 14.24 -6.40 -11.91
CA VAL A 137 14.17 -7.83 -11.57
C VAL A 137 14.12 -8.64 -12.86
N ARG A 138 15.14 -9.46 -13.11
CA ARG A 138 15.14 -10.49 -14.17
C ARG A 138 15.18 -11.88 -13.52
N HIS A 139 14.19 -12.71 -13.81
CA HIS A 139 14.12 -14.11 -13.32
C HIS A 139 14.34 -14.23 -11.80
N GLY A 140 13.72 -13.35 -11.00
CA GLY A 140 13.83 -13.37 -9.53
C GLY A 140 15.18 -12.93 -8.97
N THR A 141 16.11 -12.47 -9.81
CA THR A 141 17.41 -11.94 -9.37
C THR A 141 17.36 -10.41 -9.35
N ILE A 142 17.65 -9.81 -8.19
CA ILE A 142 17.82 -8.37 -8.01
C ILE A 142 19.17 -7.98 -8.64
N LEU A 143 19.12 -7.37 -9.82
CA LEU A 143 20.29 -6.71 -10.40
C LEU A 143 20.26 -5.29 -9.85
N GLY A 144 21.10 -4.98 -8.86
CA GLY A 144 21.12 -3.73 -8.08
C GLY A 144 21.46 -2.45 -8.85
N LYS A 145 20.89 -2.27 -10.04
CA LYS A 145 20.93 -1.04 -10.81
C LYS A 145 19.57 -0.38 -10.66
N GLU A 146 19.57 0.86 -10.15
CA GLU A 146 18.44 1.77 -10.32
C GLU A 146 18.10 1.79 -11.81
N SER A 147 17.00 1.14 -12.18
CA SER A 147 16.58 1.08 -13.57
C SER A 147 15.96 2.43 -13.90
N THR A 148 16.77 3.34 -14.43
CA THR A 148 16.30 4.58 -15.06
C THR A 148 15.64 4.31 -16.42
N ASP A 149 15.37 3.05 -16.77
CA ASP A 149 14.71 2.67 -18.02
C ASP A 149 13.18 2.81 -17.89
N PHE A 150 12.74 4.06 -17.94
CA PHE A 150 11.33 4.43 -17.89
C PHE A 150 10.53 3.87 -19.07
N ASP A 151 11.18 3.61 -20.21
CA ASP A 151 10.54 3.01 -21.38
C ASP A 151 10.23 1.53 -21.13
N LEU A 152 11.14 0.79 -20.49
CA LEU A 152 10.88 -0.57 -20.05
C LEU A 152 9.75 -0.63 -19.01
N LEU A 153 9.73 0.25 -18.01
CA LEU A 153 8.63 0.32 -17.05
C LEU A 153 7.29 0.62 -17.72
N GLN A 154 7.27 1.56 -18.66
CA GLN A 154 6.08 1.86 -19.45
C GLN A 154 5.63 0.62 -20.24
N LYS A 155 6.55 -0.10 -20.88
CA LYS A 155 6.23 -1.31 -21.63
C LYS A 155 5.59 -2.37 -20.71
N LYS A 156 6.20 -2.66 -19.57
CA LYS A 156 5.66 -3.57 -18.55
C LYS A 156 4.28 -3.14 -18.09
N ALA A 157 4.10 -1.86 -17.75
CA ALA A 157 2.82 -1.32 -17.33
C ALA A 157 1.72 -1.48 -18.39
N LEU A 158 2.05 -1.29 -19.67
CA LEU A 158 1.11 -1.48 -20.76
C LEU A 158 0.77 -2.96 -21.00
N GLU A 159 1.72 -3.87 -20.84
CA GLU A 159 1.49 -5.32 -20.95
C GLU A 159 0.57 -5.83 -19.84
N VAL A 160 0.80 -5.41 -18.59
CA VAL A 160 -0.08 -5.74 -17.45
C VAL A 160 -1.48 -5.15 -17.66
N LEU A 161 -1.59 -3.86 -18.04
CA LEU A 161 -2.89 -3.22 -18.31
C LEU A 161 -3.68 -3.86 -19.45
N LYS A 162 -2.99 -4.48 -20.41
CA LYS A 162 -3.60 -5.22 -21.52
C LYS A 162 -3.87 -6.69 -21.17
N GLU A 163 -3.63 -7.07 -19.91
CA GLU A 163 -3.79 -8.43 -19.39
C GLU A 163 -2.97 -9.47 -20.16
N GLN A 164 -1.81 -9.06 -20.69
CA GLN A 164 -0.91 -9.95 -21.43
C GLN A 164 0.00 -10.76 -20.50
N GLN A 165 0.22 -10.27 -19.28
CA GLN A 165 1.06 -10.89 -18.25
C GLN A 165 0.79 -10.26 -16.87
N ASP A 166 1.11 -10.99 -15.79
CA ASP A 166 0.97 -10.53 -14.39
C ASP A 166 2.27 -10.53 -13.59
N THR A 167 3.33 -11.08 -14.17
CA THR A 167 4.61 -11.30 -13.49
C THR A 167 5.26 -9.99 -13.02
N ASP A 168 4.96 -8.87 -13.70
CA ASP A 168 5.48 -7.55 -13.33
C ASP A 168 4.54 -6.73 -12.43
N ALA A 169 3.34 -7.22 -12.11
CA ALA A 169 2.36 -6.45 -11.36
C ALA A 169 2.88 -6.03 -9.97
N GLY A 170 3.56 -6.93 -9.26
CA GLY A 170 4.17 -6.63 -7.96
C GLY A 170 5.28 -5.57 -8.05
N LEU A 171 6.12 -5.64 -9.09
CA LEU A 171 7.19 -4.67 -9.34
C LEU A 171 6.62 -3.28 -9.62
N LEU A 172 5.60 -3.22 -10.48
CA LEU A 172 4.92 -1.97 -10.79
C LEU A 172 4.19 -1.40 -9.57
N LEU A 173 3.59 -2.25 -8.74
CA LEU A 173 2.90 -1.82 -7.53
C LEU A 173 3.90 -1.21 -6.55
N TYR A 174 5.00 -1.91 -6.31
CA TYR A 174 6.11 -1.45 -5.48
C TYR A 174 6.61 -0.08 -5.94
N ASN A 175 6.93 0.04 -7.23
CA ASN A 175 7.43 1.29 -7.82
C ASN A 175 6.37 2.41 -7.86
N SER A 176 5.07 2.10 -7.76
CA SER A 176 4.03 3.14 -7.77
C SER A 176 3.97 3.95 -6.47
N GLY A 177 4.53 3.42 -5.36
CA GLY A 177 4.45 4.04 -4.03
C GLY A 177 3.02 4.29 -3.54
N ASN A 178 2.01 3.60 -4.09
CA ASN A 178 0.59 3.89 -3.86
C ASN A 178 0.21 5.35 -4.21
N SER A 179 0.93 5.97 -5.14
CA SER A 179 0.68 7.36 -5.51
C SER A 179 -0.61 7.56 -6.26
N GLY A 180 -1.45 8.51 -5.80
CA GLY A 180 -2.85 8.74 -6.22
C GLY A 180 -3.11 8.99 -7.72
N GLY A 181 -4.29 8.58 -8.21
CA GLY A 181 -4.73 8.66 -9.62
C GLY A 181 -5.21 7.32 -10.24
N CYS A 182 -5.26 7.27 -11.58
CA CYS A 182 -5.64 6.05 -12.34
C CYS A 182 -4.69 5.72 -13.49
N ARG A 183 -3.62 6.51 -13.68
CA ARG A 183 -2.67 6.33 -14.79
C ARG A 183 -1.45 5.54 -14.34
N PRO A 184 -0.82 4.76 -15.22
CA PRO A 184 0.47 4.16 -14.92
C PRO A 184 1.51 5.18 -14.53
N LYS A 185 2.21 4.91 -13.44
CA LYS A 185 3.26 5.78 -12.91
C LYS A 185 4.23 5.02 -12.02
N ALA A 186 5.39 5.63 -11.81
CA ALA A 186 6.39 5.17 -10.86
C ALA A 186 6.94 6.37 -10.06
N VAL A 187 7.26 6.13 -8.79
CA VAL A 187 8.01 7.05 -7.94
C VAL A 187 9.50 6.74 -8.13
N PHE A 188 10.28 7.79 -8.37
CA PHE A 188 11.71 7.73 -8.60
C PHE A 188 12.40 8.72 -7.68
N SER A 189 13.64 8.45 -7.27
CA SER A 189 14.43 9.36 -6.46
C SER A 189 15.86 9.33 -6.96
N ASP A 190 16.49 10.50 -7.00
CA ASP A 190 17.90 10.67 -7.32
C ASP A 190 18.52 11.74 -6.39
N ASN A 191 19.75 12.17 -6.68
CA ASN A 191 20.44 13.19 -5.90
C ASN A 191 19.80 14.59 -5.99
N GLU A 192 18.91 14.82 -6.97
CA GLU A 192 18.26 16.11 -7.20
C GLU A 192 16.88 16.18 -6.53
N GLY A 193 16.25 15.02 -6.26
CA GLY A 193 15.06 14.95 -5.44
C GLY A 193 14.19 13.71 -5.69
N HIS A 194 12.89 13.89 -5.46
CA HIS A 194 11.88 12.85 -5.61
C HIS A 194 10.94 13.21 -6.77
N TRP A 195 10.66 12.22 -7.62
CA TRP A 195 9.97 12.39 -8.88
C TRP A 195 8.79 11.43 -9.00
N LEU A 196 7.70 11.88 -9.62
CA LEU A 196 6.59 11.03 -10.05
C LEU A 196 6.57 10.95 -11.57
N VAL A 197 7.01 9.82 -12.11
CA VAL A 197 7.06 9.58 -13.56
C VAL A 197 5.72 9.03 -14.02
N LYS A 198 5.01 9.76 -14.89
CA LYS A 198 3.72 9.35 -15.45
C LYS A 198 3.92 8.80 -16.86
N PHE A 199 3.52 7.55 -17.09
CA PHE A 199 3.66 6.93 -18.40
C PHE A 199 2.50 7.30 -19.32
N ARG A 200 2.78 7.38 -20.63
CA ARG A 200 1.76 7.67 -21.64
C ARG A 200 1.02 6.40 -22.01
N LEU A 201 -0.30 6.49 -22.17
CA LEU A 201 -1.07 5.48 -22.87
C LEU A 201 -0.72 5.59 -24.36
N GLN A 202 -0.09 4.57 -24.92
CA GLN A 202 0.09 4.51 -26.37
C GLN A 202 -1.24 4.03 -26.98
N ASN A 203 -1.98 4.95 -27.61
CA ASN A 203 -3.11 4.58 -28.46
C ASN A 203 -2.58 3.68 -29.58
N LYS A 204 -3.33 2.62 -29.92
CA LYS A 204 -3.10 1.91 -31.17
C LYS A 204 -3.20 2.94 -32.29
N VAL A 205 -2.12 3.12 -33.05
CA VAL A 205 -2.28 3.57 -34.43
C VAL A 205 -3.00 2.41 -35.11
N SER A 206 -4.24 2.68 -35.54
CA SER A 206 -5.09 1.79 -36.31
C SER A 206 -4.39 1.29 -37.57
#